data_AF-A0A3B9YVT7-F1
#
_entry.id   AF-A0A3B9YVT7-F1
#
_cell.length_a   1.000
_cell.length_b   1.000
_cell.length_c   1.000
_cell.angle_alpha   90.00
_cell.angle_beta   90.00
_cell.angle_gamma   90.00
#
_symmetry.space_group_name_H-M   'P 1'
#
loop_
_entity.id
_entity.type
_entity.pdbx_description
1 polymer ?
#
loop_
_entity_poly.entity_id
_entity_poly.type
_entity_poly.pdbx_seq_one_letter_code
_entity_poly.pdbx_strand_id
1 'polypeptide(L)' 'WRDAEAARLCTERLLKLARETRRRVHVLHVSTGDELPLLANAKDIATAETTPHHLTLTAPDCYERLGTYAQM' A
#
# COMPACT_ATOMS: atom_id res chain seq x y z
N TRP A 1 -7.53 -6.86 11.10
CA TRP A 1 -6.10 -7.22 11.05
C TRP A 1 -5.57 -6.82 9.69
N ARG A 2 -4.43 -6.11 9.62
CA ARG A 2 -3.76 -5.76 8.36
C ARG A 2 -2.70 -6.84 8.08
N ASP A 3 -2.62 -7.28 6.85
CA ASP A 3 -1.67 -8.30 6.41
C ASP A 3 -0.80 -7.74 5.28
N ALA A 4 0.50 -7.61 5.56
CA ALA A 4 1.48 -7.08 4.62
C ALA A 4 1.62 -7.98 3.38
N GLU A 5 1.49 -9.29 3.54
CA GLU A 5 1.54 -10.23 2.42
C GLU A 5 0.34 -10.05 1.50
N ALA A 6 -0.87 -9.91 2.06
CA ALA A 6 -2.06 -9.65 1.28
C ALA A 6 -1.92 -8.34 0.46
N ALA A 7 -1.39 -7.28 1.06
CA ALA A 7 -1.13 -6.01 0.36
C ALA A 7 -0.12 -6.19 -0.81
N ARG A 8 1.01 -6.86 -0.55
CA ARG A 8 2.02 -7.19 -1.57
C ARG A 8 1.42 -7.97 -2.75
N LEU A 9 0.66 -9.04 -2.46
CA LEU A 9 0.03 -9.89 -3.48
C LEU A 9 -1.02 -9.13 -4.31
N CYS A 10 -1.80 -8.27 -3.66
CA CYS A 10 -2.74 -7.39 -4.35
C CYS A 10 -2.03 -6.43 -5.31
N THR A 11 -0.94 -5.80 -4.87
CA THR A 11 -0.14 -4.90 -5.70
C THR A 11 0.49 -5.65 -6.88
N GLU A 12 1.06 -6.83 -6.67
CA GLU A 12 1.60 -7.67 -7.75
C GLU A 12 0.53 -8.00 -8.80
N ARG A 13 -0.65 -8.47 -8.35
CA ARG A 13 -1.77 -8.81 -9.24
C ARG A 13 -2.28 -7.59 -10.00
N LEU A 14 -2.40 -6.43 -9.34
CA LEU A 14 -2.85 -5.19 -9.95
C LEU A 14 -1.90 -4.75 -11.07
N LEU A 15 -0.59 -4.78 -10.83
CA LEU A 15 0.42 -4.42 -11.82
C LEU A 15 0.40 -5.35 -13.04
N LYS A 16 0.20 -6.66 -12.81
CA LYS A 16 0.01 -7.63 -13.89
C LYS A 16 -1.19 -7.26 -14.77
N LEU A 17 -2.36 -7.02 -14.16
CA LEU A 17 -3.58 -6.64 -14.87
C LEU A 17 -3.45 -5.31 -15.60
N ALA A 18 -2.78 -4.33 -14.98
CA ALA A 18 -2.51 -3.03 -15.60
C ALA A 18 -1.70 -3.18 -16.90
N ARG A 19 -0.68 -4.04 -16.90
CA ARG A 19 0.13 -4.35 -18.10
C ARG A 19 -0.67 -5.09 -19.16
N GLU A 20 -1.42 -6.12 -18.79
CA GLU A 20 -2.26 -6.91 -19.71
C GLU A 20 -3.31 -6.03 -20.42
N THR A 21 -3.91 -5.09 -19.67
CA THR A 21 -4.96 -4.21 -20.18
C THR A 21 -4.43 -2.90 -20.78
N ARG A 22 -3.11 -2.65 -20.68
CA ARG A 22 -2.45 -1.40 -21.07
C ARG A 22 -3.09 -0.15 -20.43
N ARG A 23 -3.44 -0.25 -19.14
CA ARG A 23 -4.03 0.86 -18.38
C ARG A 23 -3.08 1.31 -17.28
N ARG A 24 -2.90 2.62 -17.16
CA ARG A 24 -2.17 3.22 -16.04
C ARG A 24 -3.02 3.14 -14.78
N VAL A 25 -2.39 2.85 -13.66
CA VAL A 25 -3.04 2.75 -12.34
C VAL A 25 -2.40 3.66 -11.31
N HIS A 26 -3.17 3.98 -10.28
CA HIS A 26 -2.70 4.68 -9.10
C HIS A 26 -3.05 3.85 -7.86
N VAL A 27 -2.05 3.43 -7.11
CA VAL A 27 -2.22 2.60 -5.91
C VAL A 27 -2.40 3.50 -4.70
N LEU A 28 -3.58 3.44 -4.10
CA LEU A 28 -3.93 4.24 -2.92
C LEU A 28 -3.27 3.69 -1.67
N HIS A 29 -3.04 4.60 -0.71
CA HIS A 29 -2.72 4.30 0.70
C HIS A 29 -1.78 3.10 0.93
N VAL A 30 -0.63 3.07 0.23
CA VAL A 30 0.40 2.03 0.44
C VAL A 30 0.82 2.02 1.91
N SER A 31 0.79 0.83 2.50
CA SER A 31 0.85 0.67 3.96
C SER A 31 1.95 -0.27 4.45
N THR A 32 2.65 -0.95 3.53
CA THR A 32 3.82 -1.79 3.84
C THR A 32 5.01 -1.45 2.94
N GLY A 33 6.22 -1.66 3.46
CA GLY A 33 7.45 -1.58 2.69
C GLY A 33 7.55 -2.66 1.60
N ASP A 34 6.87 -3.79 1.75
CA ASP A 34 6.96 -4.93 0.83
C ASP A 34 6.43 -4.64 -0.58
N GLU A 35 5.53 -3.65 -0.70
CA GLU A 35 4.99 -3.20 -1.98
C GLU A 35 5.97 -2.28 -2.73
N LEU A 36 6.86 -1.60 -2.02
CA LEU A 36 7.69 -0.52 -2.58
C LEU A 36 8.65 -1.01 -3.68
N PRO A 37 9.34 -2.16 -3.57
CA PRO A 37 10.15 -2.67 -4.67
C PRO A 37 9.34 -2.94 -5.94
N LEU A 38 8.11 -3.46 -5.81
CA LEU A 38 7.23 -3.71 -6.97
C LEU A 38 6.85 -2.39 -7.65
N LEU A 39 6.43 -1.40 -6.87
CA LEU A 39 6.00 -0.08 -7.36
C LEU A 39 7.18 0.75 -7.92
N ALA A 40 8.37 0.62 -7.35
CA ALA A 40 9.59 1.24 -7.86
C ALA A 40 9.96 0.71 -9.26
N ASN A 41 9.76 -0.59 -9.49
CA ASN A 41 10.02 -1.24 -10.78
C ASN A 41 8.87 -1.12 -11.80
N ALA A 42 7.79 -0.39 -11.46
CA ALA A 42 6.60 -0.26 -12.30
C ALA A 42 6.20 1.20 -12.57
N LYS A 43 7.14 2.15 -12.45
CA LYS A 43 6.90 3.59 -12.65
C LYS A 43 6.46 3.97 -14.07
N ASP A 44 6.63 3.06 -15.03
CA ASP A 44 6.13 3.18 -16.40
C ASP A 44 4.59 3.12 -16.47
N ILE A 45 3.95 2.38 -15.56
CA ILE A 45 2.50 2.09 -15.62
C ILE A 45 1.74 2.40 -14.33
N ALA A 46 2.44 2.55 -13.21
CA ALA A 46 1.83 2.77 -11.91
C ALA A 46 2.42 3.96 -11.17
N THR A 47 1.54 4.66 -10.47
CA THR A 47 1.89 5.63 -9.42
C THR A 47 1.30 5.15 -8.10
N ALA A 48 1.73 5.73 -6.98
CA ALA A 48 1.21 5.36 -5.68
C ALA A 48 1.23 6.54 -4.72
N GLU A 49 0.41 6.46 -3.69
CA GLU A 49 0.39 7.39 -2.56
C GLU A 49 0.45 6.62 -1.23
N THR A 50 0.77 7.34 -0.16
CA THR A 50 0.62 6.86 1.21
C THR A 50 -0.02 7.97 2.04
N THR A 51 -0.62 7.61 3.15
CA THR A 51 -1.27 8.56 4.06
C THR A 51 -0.38 8.88 5.26
N PRO A 52 -0.50 10.06 5.86
CA PRO A 52 0.38 10.49 6.95
C PRO A 52 0.46 9.49 8.11
N HIS A 53 -0.65 8.86 8.49
CA HIS A 53 -0.65 7.90 9.59
C HIS A 53 0.16 6.63 9.33
N HIS A 54 0.34 6.22 8.06
CA HIS A 54 1.25 5.11 7.73
C HIS A 54 2.73 5.49 7.93
N LEU A 55 3.02 6.79 8.04
CA LEU A 55 4.37 7.32 8.27
C LEU A 55 4.59 7.79 9.71
N THR A 56 3.53 8.17 10.43
CA THR A 56 3.63 8.80 11.76
C THR A 56 3.09 7.96 12.90
N LEU A 57 2.30 6.91 12.62
CA LEU A 57 1.73 6.02 13.65
C LEU A 57 2.35 4.63 13.53
N THR A 58 2.55 3.97 14.66
CA THR A 58 3.14 2.63 14.72
C THR A 58 2.37 1.78 15.72
N ALA A 59 2.03 0.55 15.31
CA ALA A 59 1.40 -0.43 16.18
C ALA A 59 2.47 -1.14 17.04
N PRO A 60 2.15 -1.57 18.27
CA PRO A 60 0.82 -1.48 18.90
C PRO A 60 0.50 -0.12 19.54
N ASP A 61 1.48 0.74 19.81
CA ASP A 61 1.34 2.00 20.58
C ASP A 61 0.18 2.89 20.11
N CYS A 62 0.01 3.08 18.81
CA CYS A 62 -1.05 3.94 18.29
C CYS A 62 -2.46 3.41 18.60
N TYR A 63 -2.66 2.09 18.60
CA TYR A 63 -3.95 1.47 18.92
C TYR A 63 -4.22 1.48 20.42
N GLU A 64 -3.19 1.35 21.26
CA GLU A 64 -3.33 1.45 22.71
C GLU A 64 -3.75 2.86 23.13
N ARG A 65 -3.16 3.89 22.51
CA ARG A 65 -3.42 5.30 22.85
C ARG A 65 -4.69 5.87 22.21
N LEU A 66 -4.94 5.55 20.94
CA LEU A 66 -6.01 6.17 20.15
C LEU A 66 -7.19 5.21 19.91
N GLY A 67 -7.07 3.93 20.24
CA GLY A 67 -8.11 2.94 19.97
C GLY A 67 -8.47 2.89 18.48
N THR A 68 -9.76 2.89 18.18
CA THR A 68 -10.29 2.85 16.81
C THR A 68 -10.02 4.12 16.01
N TYR A 69 -9.68 5.24 16.64
CA TYR A 69 -9.32 6.47 15.93
C TYR A 69 -8.00 6.36 15.15
N ALA A 70 -7.17 5.32 15.40
CA ALA A 70 -5.97 5.04 14.63
C ALA A 70 -6.23 4.31 13.30
N GLN A 71 -7.49 3.97 12.99
CA GLN A 71 -7.87 3.29 11.75
C GLN A 71 -8.18 4.30 10.64
N MET A 72 -7.96 3.88 9.38
CA MET A 72 -8.50 4.55 8.19
C MET A 72 -9.78 3.83 7.76
#